data_AF-A0A7W9D4F5-F1
#
_entry.id   AF-A0A7W9D4F5-F1
#
_cell.length_a   1.000
_cell.length_b   1.000
_cell.length_c   1.000
_cell.angle_alpha   90.00
_cell.angle_beta   90.00
_cell.angle_gamma   90.00
#
_symmetry.space_group_name_H-M   'P 1'
#
loop_
_entity.id
_entity.type
_entity.pdbx_description
1 polymer ?
#
loop_
_entity_poly.entity_id
_entity_poly.type
_entity_poly.pdbx_seq_one_letter_code
_entity_poly.pdbx_strand_id
1 'polypeptide(L)' 'MQEEQRRTEDASKDAFFERIAKLSEEMVAAHGKDFSMGALVLGARWIAEGRGDPGHKAN' A
#
# COMPACT_ATOMS: atom_id res chain seq x y z
N MET A 1 -17.69 -0.41 -23.06
CA MET A 1 -17.73 -0.92 -21.68
C MET A 1 -16.35 -1.22 -21.07
N GLN A 2 -15.37 -1.77 -21.81
CA GLN A 2 -14.03 -2.07 -21.24
C GLN A 2 -13.15 -0.84 -20.90
N GLU A 3 -13.46 0.34 -21.41
CA GLU A 3 -12.72 1.59 -21.10
C GLU A 3 -13.16 2.21 -19.77
N GLU A 4 -14.44 2.05 -19.42
CA GLU A 4 -15.02 2.58 -18.18
C GLU A 4 -14.58 1.77 -16.96
N GLN A 5 -14.38 0.46 -17.14
CA GLN A 5 -13.79 -0.41 -16.12
C GLN A 5 -12.33 -0.03 -15.83
N ARG A 6 -11.50 0.16 -16.86
CA ARG A 6 -10.11 0.63 -16.68
C ARG A 6 -10.03 1.98 -15.98
N ARG A 7 -10.87 2.95 -16.38
CA ARG A 7 -10.92 4.26 -15.74
C ARG A 7 -11.33 4.18 -14.26
N THR A 8 -12.26 3.29 -13.92
CA THR A 8 -12.71 3.09 -12.54
C THR A 8 -11.66 2.36 -11.70
N GLU A 9 -10.97 1.37 -12.28
CA GLU A 9 -9.85 0.67 -11.65
C GLU A 9 -8.67 1.61 -11.39
N ASP A 10 -8.33 2.47 -12.34
CA ASP A 10 -7.25 3.43 -12.21
C ASP A 10 -7.59 4.47 -11.12
N ALA A 11 -8.83 4.98 -11.10
CA ALA A 11 -9.28 5.87 -10.03
C ALA A 11 -9.22 5.22 -8.63
N SER A 12 -9.53 3.92 -8.54
CA SER A 12 -9.41 3.17 -7.28
C SER A 12 -7.95 3.04 -6.83
N LYS A 13 -7.04 2.70 -7.75
CA LYS A 13 -5.60 2.61 -7.47
C LYS A 13 -5.03 3.95 -7.01
N ASP A 14 -5.36 5.03 -7.70
CA ASP A 14 -4.91 6.39 -7.35
C ASP A 14 -5.36 6.77 -5.93
N ALA A 15 -6.59 6.44 -5.54
CA ALA A 15 -7.09 6.67 -4.18
C ALA A 15 -6.30 5.90 -3.11
N PHE A 16 -5.81 4.70 -3.41
CA PHE A 16 -4.90 3.98 -2.50
C PHE A 16 -3.54 4.65 -2.40
N PHE A 17 -2.97 5.11 -3.52
CA PHE A 17 -1.71 5.84 -3.52
C PHE A 17 -1.80 7.14 -2.71
N GLU A 18 -2.88 7.90 -2.84
CA GLU A 18 -3.10 9.11 -2.04
C GLU A 18 -3.19 8.81 -0.53
N ARG A 19 -3.86 7.72 -0.15
CA ARG A 19 -3.95 7.31 1.26
C ARG A 19 -2.61 6.89 1.82
N ILE A 20 -1.82 6.15 1.04
CA ILE A 20 -0.45 5.76 1.42
C ILE A 20 0.41 7.02 1.59
N ALA A 21 0.30 8.00 0.69
CA ALA A 21 1.04 9.25 0.79
C ALA A 21 0.69 10.01 2.08
N LYS A 22 -0.60 10.23 2.36
CA LYS A 22 -1.05 10.90 3.59
C LYS A 22 -0.59 10.19 4.85
N LEU A 23 -0.73 8.85 4.90
CA LEU A 23 -0.24 8.06 6.02
C LEU A 23 1.28 8.20 6.20
N SER A 24 2.02 8.20 5.10
CA SER A 24 3.47 8.39 5.12
C SER A 24 3.84 9.75 5.71
N GLU A 25 3.14 10.82 5.32
CA GLU A 25 3.34 12.17 5.87
C GLU A 25 3.07 12.22 7.37
N GLU A 26 1.98 11.61 7.84
CA GLU A 26 1.64 11.52 9.27
C GLU A 26 2.72 10.76 10.06
N MET A 27 3.21 9.63 9.53
CA MET A 27 4.28 8.86 10.16
C MET A 27 5.60 9.65 10.20
N VAL A 28 5.92 10.40 9.14
CA VAL A 28 7.13 11.24 9.09
C VAL A 28 7.04 12.36 10.11
N ALA A 29 5.87 13.00 10.25
CA ALA A 29 5.66 14.07 11.23
C ALA A 29 5.76 13.55 12.67
N ALA A 30 5.27 12.34 12.96
CA ALA A 30 5.27 11.77 14.30
C ALA A 30 6.60 11.11 14.71
N HIS A 31 7.27 10.42 13.78
CA HIS A 31 8.39 9.51 14.10
C HIS A 31 9.64 9.71 13.23
N GLY A 32 9.56 10.58 12.22
CA GLY A 32 10.67 10.87 11.32
C GLY A 32 10.70 10.00 10.07
N LYS A 33 11.54 10.44 9.12
CA LYS A 33 11.62 9.88 7.76
C LYS A 33 12.12 8.44 7.74
N ASP A 34 13.16 8.13 8.51
CA ASP A 34 13.81 6.82 8.46
C ASP A 34 12.91 5.71 8.99
N PHE A 35 12.18 5.99 10.07
CA PHE A 35 11.16 5.08 10.60
C PHE A 35 10.06 4.82 9.57
N SER A 36 9.53 5.89 8.97
CA SER A 36 8.40 5.80 8.03
C SER A 36 8.75 4.98 6.80
N MET A 37 9.94 5.23 6.23
CA MET A 37 10.46 4.46 5.11
C MET A 37 10.66 2.99 5.47
N GLY A 38 11.26 2.69 6.63
CA GLY A 38 11.46 1.33 7.09
C GLY A 38 10.16 0.55 7.28
N ALA A 39 9.14 1.19 7.86
CA ALA A 39 7.83 0.58 8.08
C ALA A 39 7.12 0.25 6.76
N LEU A 40 7.15 1.14 5.78
CA LEU A 40 6.54 0.92 4.46
C LEU A 40 7.26 -0.18 3.68
N VAL A 41 8.60 -0.22 3.75
CA VAL A 41 9.40 -1.30 3.14
C VAL A 41 9.08 -2.66 3.78
N LEU A 42 8.92 -2.72 5.11
CA LEU A 42 8.50 -3.94 5.79
C LEU A 42 7.10 -4.39 5.38
N GLY A 43 6.15 -3.45 5.26
CA GLY A 43 4.80 -3.74 4.75
C GLY A 43 4.82 -4.30 3.33
N ALA A 44 5.58 -3.67 2.42
CA ALA A 44 5.76 -4.13 1.05
C ALA A 44 6.37 -5.54 1.00
N ARG A 45 7.39 -5.80 1.83
CA ARG A 45 8.03 -7.12 1.93
C ARG A 45 7.05 -8.19 2.42
N TRP A 46 6.23 -7.87 3.41
CA TRP A 46 5.21 -8.80 3.92
C TRP A 46 4.19 -9.21 2.84
N ILE A 47 3.79 -8.26 1.99
CA ILE A 47 2.93 -8.53 0.83
C ILE A 47 3.67 -9.42 -0.18
N ALA A 48 4.93 -9.09 -0.51
CA ALA A 48 5.76 -9.84 -1.45
C ALA A 48 6.05 -11.28 -0.97
N GLU A 49 6.12 -11.51 0.34
CA GLU A 49 6.25 -12.84 0.96
C GLU A 49 4.94 -13.65 0.91
N GLY A 50 3.87 -13.13 0.31
CA GLY A 50 2.58 -13.81 0.18
C GLY A 50 1.76 -13.85 1.46
N ARG A 51 2.21 -13.17 2.53
CA ARG A 51 1.52 -13.17 3.83
C ARG A 51 0.23 -12.34 3.83
N GLY A 52 0.04 -11.51 2.80
CA GLY A 52 -1.19 -10.74 2.55
C GLY A 52 -2.26 -11.42 1.72
N ASP A 53 -2.01 -12.64 1.25
CA ASP A 53 -3.02 -13.42 0.55
C ASP A 53 -3.92 -14.16 1.56
N PRO A 54 -5.24 -13.91 1.59
CA PRO A 54 -6.17 -14.73 2.39
C PRO A 54 -6.16 -16.23 2.01
N GLY A 55 -5.54 -16.60 0.88
CA GLY A 55 -5.28 -17.97 0.43
C GLY A 55 -3.98 -18.60 0.91
N HIS A 56 -3.05 -17.86 1.55
CA HIS A 56 -1.79 -18.42 2.07
C HIS A 56 -2.07 -19.24 3.34
N LYS A 57 -2.56 -20.46 3.16
CA LYS A 57 -2.49 -21.48 4.21
C LYS A 57 -1.02 -21.80 4.43
N ALA A 58 -0.49 -21.36 5.57
CA ALA A 58 0.79 -21.80 6.07
C ALA A 58 0.81 -23.35 6.04
N ASN A 59 1.64 -23.89 5.16
CA ASN A 59 2.10 -25.28 5.16
C ASN A 59 3.05 -25.45 6.34
#